data_AF-A0A3S2UJ11-F1
#
_entry.id   AF-A0A3S2UJ11-F1
#
_cell.length_a   1.000
_cell.length_b   1.000
_cell.length_c   1.000
_cell.angle_alpha   90.00
_cell.angle_beta   90.00
_cell.angle_gamma   90.00
#
_symmetry.space_group_name_H-M   'P 1'
#
loop_
_entity.id
_entity.type
_entity.pdbx_description
1 polymer ?
#
loop_
_entity_poly.entity_id
_entity_poly.type
_entity_poly.pdbx_seq_one_letter_code
_entity_poly.pdbx_strand_id
1 'polypeptide(L)'
;MFKPITLFITVLLIALAGNNSLAQTNKNILGDWKEVKRITKSGAKVPDGRMGFSFYTNNTFINKQGFFRHDAKSNVFLGNTAKYVITGNSLKVYSPEKKAADILKIYKLSKDSLIIGIDEEKIIFARYKSYVNQSPEFDRIVLSTTGCYGECPSMKISIDKTGLLLFQGDSYTTKIGVYQSSISKALYKKLQDSFRVIDFKTLKSKYSANWTDDETISVSFIKNGHIYKTVNDYGGVAPAEFTWAYPALRYLYQKVNLKKVQYHTLLGGYISRRIKKGNKILDISKSEVYLLNEYLRKGKIILGKVTDGYFIDIYNADGKVVKKVITDGRYYSFIRNGKVVTIDIGFEFVRDVEKFHQWRKVIENDRHQLLASPL
;
A
#
# COMPACT_ATOMS: atom_id res chain seq x y z
N MET A 1 8.26 73.58 -13.75
CA MET A 1 7.23 73.04 -12.85
C MET A 1 6.58 71.83 -13.53
N PHE A 2 7.21 70.65 -13.50
CA PHE A 2 6.66 69.42 -14.07
C PHE A 2 7.17 68.21 -13.29
N LYS A 3 6.29 67.64 -12.46
CA LYS A 3 6.21 66.28 -11.87
C LYS A 3 4.91 66.28 -11.05
N PRO A 4 4.00 65.28 -11.12
CA PRO A 4 4.29 63.89 -10.69
C PRO A 4 3.50 62.78 -11.42
N ILE A 5 3.00 62.97 -12.65
CA ILE A 5 2.08 62.00 -13.28
C ILE A 5 2.81 60.72 -13.77
N THR A 6 4.06 60.81 -14.19
CA THR A 6 4.81 59.66 -14.75
C THR A 6 5.21 58.62 -13.70
N LEU A 7 5.43 59.02 -12.44
CA LEU A 7 5.82 58.09 -11.37
C LEU A 7 4.62 57.23 -10.91
N PHE A 8 3.41 57.80 -10.91
CA PHE A 8 2.18 57.09 -10.54
C PHE A 8 1.78 56.02 -11.55
N ILE A 9 1.91 56.29 -12.86
CA ILE A 9 1.57 55.33 -13.92
C ILE A 9 2.53 54.13 -13.91
N THR A 10 3.83 54.36 -13.63
CA THR A 10 4.84 53.30 -13.58
C THR A 10 4.64 52.37 -12.37
N VAL A 11 4.28 52.91 -11.20
CA VAL A 11 3.97 52.11 -9.99
C VAL A 11 2.68 51.30 -10.18
N LEU A 12 1.67 51.85 -10.84
CA LEU A 12 0.41 51.15 -11.13
C LEU A 12 0.60 49.99 -12.13
N LEU A 13 1.42 50.18 -13.17
CA LEU A 13 1.74 49.13 -14.16
C LEU A 13 2.54 47.96 -13.56
N ILE A 14 3.48 48.25 -12.64
CA ILE A 14 4.25 47.21 -11.93
C ILE A 14 3.34 46.43 -10.96
N ALA A 15 2.41 47.10 -10.27
CA ALA A 15 1.44 46.46 -9.40
C ALA A 15 0.44 45.56 -10.18
N LEU A 16 -0.01 46.01 -11.36
CA LEU A 16 -0.89 45.23 -12.24
C LEU A 16 -0.16 44.03 -12.87
N ALA A 17 1.09 44.19 -13.30
CA ALA A 17 1.91 43.09 -13.82
C ALA A 17 2.26 42.06 -12.73
N GLY A 18 2.56 42.52 -11.51
CA GLY A 18 2.80 41.68 -10.34
C GLY A 18 1.58 40.83 -9.97
N ASN A 19 0.39 41.44 -9.91
CA ASN A 19 -0.88 40.75 -9.65
C ASN A 19 -1.24 39.73 -10.75
N ASN A 20 -1.01 40.07 -12.03
CA ASN A 20 -1.29 39.16 -13.14
C ASN A 20 -0.35 37.94 -13.13
N SER A 21 0.93 38.14 -12.78
CA SER A 21 1.91 37.04 -12.64
C SER A 21 1.59 36.09 -11.49
N LEU A 22 1.14 36.62 -10.33
CA LEU A 22 0.76 35.80 -9.17
C LEU A 22 -0.55 35.05 -9.42
N ALA A 23 -1.54 35.70 -10.06
CA ALA A 23 -2.78 35.05 -10.46
C ALA A 23 -2.52 33.88 -11.43
N GLN A 24 -1.65 34.08 -12.43
CA GLN A 24 -1.26 33.03 -13.36
C GLN A 24 -0.49 31.89 -12.66
N THR A 25 0.38 32.22 -11.72
CA THR A 25 1.12 31.25 -10.88
C THR A 25 0.16 30.40 -10.04
N ASN A 26 -0.78 31.04 -9.35
CA ASN A 26 -1.82 30.38 -8.56
C ASN A 26 -2.73 29.52 -9.42
N LYS A 27 -2.99 29.90 -10.68
CA LYS A 27 -3.73 29.07 -11.62
C LYS A 27 -2.91 27.87 -12.09
N ASN A 28 -1.62 28.06 -12.41
CA ASN A 28 -0.77 27.02 -12.97
C ASN A 28 -0.44 25.91 -11.97
N ILE A 29 -0.31 26.21 -10.67
CA ILE A 29 0.03 25.18 -9.67
C ILE A 29 -1.08 24.15 -9.47
N LEU A 30 -2.34 24.51 -9.72
CA LEU A 30 -3.50 23.66 -9.43
C LEU A 30 -3.47 22.36 -10.24
N GLY A 31 -3.99 21.29 -9.63
CA GLY A 31 -4.07 19.95 -10.23
C GLY A 31 -2.99 18.99 -9.76
N ASP A 32 -2.91 17.83 -10.42
CA ASP A 32 -1.99 16.76 -10.07
C ASP A 32 -0.62 16.90 -10.76
N TRP A 33 0.41 16.55 -10.02
CA TRP A 33 1.81 16.58 -10.42
C TRP A 33 2.48 15.27 -10.03
N LYS A 34 3.25 14.70 -10.96
CA LYS A 34 4.03 13.48 -10.74
C LYS A 34 5.50 13.76 -11.02
N GLU A 35 6.36 13.31 -10.12
CA GLU A 35 7.81 13.39 -10.32
C GLU A 35 8.20 12.63 -11.59
N VAL A 36 9.10 13.23 -12.36
CA VAL A 36 9.66 12.61 -13.57
C VAL A 36 11.15 12.40 -13.41
N LYS A 37 11.82 13.34 -12.72
CA LYS A 37 13.27 13.32 -12.57
C LYS A 37 13.72 14.11 -11.35
N ARG A 38 14.77 13.63 -10.71
CA ARG A 38 15.54 14.37 -9.71
C ARG A 38 16.94 14.72 -10.19
N ILE A 39 17.42 15.90 -9.83
CA ILE A 39 18.80 16.37 -10.06
C ILE A 39 19.40 16.62 -8.69
N THR A 40 20.50 15.92 -8.38
CA THR A 40 21.23 16.01 -7.10
C THR A 40 22.70 16.34 -7.35
N LYS A 41 23.37 16.94 -6.36
CA LYS A 41 24.78 17.37 -6.43
C LYS A 41 25.76 16.20 -6.60
N SER A 42 25.48 15.06 -5.96
CA SER A 42 26.41 13.92 -5.89
C SER A 42 26.33 12.97 -7.09
N GLY A 43 25.43 13.21 -8.05
CA GLY A 43 25.13 12.25 -9.12
C GLY A 43 24.50 10.94 -8.62
N ALA A 44 24.12 10.88 -7.34
CA ALA A 44 23.47 9.71 -6.76
C ALA A 44 22.14 9.44 -7.47
N LYS A 45 21.97 8.21 -7.97
CA LYS A 45 20.71 7.74 -8.56
C LYS A 45 19.68 7.53 -7.46
N VAL A 46 18.80 8.51 -7.28
CA VAL A 46 17.58 8.35 -6.47
C VAL A 46 16.52 7.67 -7.34
N PRO A 47 15.73 6.71 -6.83
CA PRO A 47 14.61 6.16 -7.60
C PRO A 47 13.65 7.28 -8.03
N ASP A 48 13.66 7.61 -9.31
CA ASP A 48 12.80 8.65 -9.88
C ASP A 48 11.32 8.26 -9.82
N GLY A 49 10.46 9.28 -9.78
CA GLY A 49 9.04 9.13 -10.07
C GLY A 49 8.15 8.66 -8.93
N ARG A 50 8.61 8.71 -7.68
CA ARG A 50 7.83 8.29 -6.51
C ARG A 50 7.03 9.41 -5.87
N MET A 51 7.43 10.67 -6.05
CA MET A 51 6.71 11.80 -5.46
C MET A 51 5.52 12.24 -6.32
N GLY A 52 4.47 12.71 -5.65
CA GLY A 52 3.33 13.30 -6.32
C GLY A 52 2.58 14.27 -5.41
N PHE A 53 1.99 15.28 -6.02
CA PHE A 53 1.20 16.30 -5.33
C PHE A 53 -0.11 16.57 -6.06
N SER A 54 -1.15 16.97 -5.32
CA SER A 54 -2.36 17.59 -5.89
C SER A 54 -2.60 18.93 -5.21
N PHE A 55 -2.67 20.03 -5.95
CA PHE A 55 -2.94 21.36 -5.38
C PHE A 55 -4.37 21.83 -5.70
N TYR A 56 -5.02 22.45 -4.71
CA TYR A 56 -6.43 22.86 -4.77
C TYR A 56 -6.63 24.35 -4.50
N THR A 57 -7.75 24.88 -4.99
CA THR A 57 -8.11 26.32 -4.93
C THR A 57 -8.26 26.87 -3.51
N ASN A 58 -8.48 26.02 -2.51
CA ASN A 58 -8.61 26.40 -1.10
C ASN A 58 -7.27 26.37 -0.33
N ASN A 59 -6.15 26.51 -1.05
CA ASN A 59 -4.80 26.48 -0.52
C ASN A 59 -4.46 25.18 0.23
N THR A 60 -5.16 24.08 -0.07
CA THR A 60 -4.76 22.74 0.40
C THR A 60 -4.03 21.99 -0.70
N PHE A 61 -3.18 21.06 -0.30
CA PHE A 61 -2.58 20.10 -1.21
C PHE A 61 -2.59 18.70 -0.60
N ILE A 62 -2.53 17.71 -1.47
CA ILE A 62 -2.31 16.31 -1.11
C ILE A 62 -0.85 15.97 -1.41
N ASN A 63 -0.10 15.54 -0.40
CA ASN A 63 1.13 14.78 -0.58
C ASN A 63 0.75 13.31 -0.81
N LYS A 64 1.01 12.79 -2.01
CA LYS A 64 0.61 11.42 -2.38
C LYS A 64 1.34 10.34 -1.58
N GLN A 65 2.53 10.65 -1.05
CA GLN A 65 3.25 9.75 -0.14
C GLN A 65 2.69 9.82 1.29
N GLY A 66 2.04 10.93 1.63
CA GLY A 66 1.46 11.19 2.93
C GLY A 66 2.45 11.76 3.94
N PHE A 67 1.94 12.08 5.12
CA PHE A 67 2.69 12.63 6.23
C PHE A 67 2.75 11.60 7.35
N PHE A 68 3.94 11.44 7.89
CA PHE A 68 4.22 10.51 8.97
C PHE A 68 4.85 11.24 10.14
N ARG A 69 4.65 10.71 11.34
CA ARG A 69 5.48 11.01 12.49
C ARG A 69 6.11 9.71 12.95
N HIS A 70 7.41 9.74 13.16
CA HIS A 70 8.16 8.62 13.70
C HIS A 70 8.14 8.72 15.22
N ASP A 71 7.45 7.77 15.87
CA ASP A 71 7.51 7.58 17.32
C ASP A 71 8.39 6.35 17.58
N ALA A 72 9.08 6.28 18.73
CA ALA A 72 10.08 5.24 19.06
C ALA A 72 9.58 3.75 19.03
N LYS A 73 8.31 3.52 18.70
CA LYS A 73 7.69 2.18 18.63
C LYS A 73 6.87 1.95 17.37
N SER A 74 6.59 2.99 16.57
CA SER A 74 5.71 2.89 15.40
C SER A 74 5.67 4.15 14.54
N ASN A 75 5.33 3.97 13.27
CA ASN A 75 5.00 5.06 12.35
C ASN A 75 3.52 5.50 12.50
N VAL A 76 3.29 6.77 12.80
CA VAL A 76 1.95 7.36 12.90
C VAL A 76 1.61 8.10 11.62
N PHE A 77 0.53 7.71 10.96
CA PHE A 77 0.07 8.36 9.74
C PHE A 77 -0.78 9.59 10.06
N LEU A 78 -0.33 10.76 9.62
CA LEU A 78 -1.01 12.04 9.85
C LEU A 78 -2.02 12.37 8.73
N GLY A 79 -2.07 11.54 7.69
CA GLY A 79 -2.90 11.75 6.49
C GLY A 79 -2.09 12.27 5.32
N ASN A 80 -2.77 12.70 4.26
CA ASN A 80 -2.12 13.21 3.04
C ASN A 80 -2.31 14.70 2.81
N THR A 81 -3.20 15.36 3.56
CA THR A 81 -3.62 16.72 3.26
C THR A 81 -2.91 17.72 4.15
N ALA A 82 -2.40 18.79 3.56
CA ALA A 82 -1.87 19.94 4.29
C ALA A 82 -2.14 21.25 3.53
N LYS A 83 -1.65 22.37 4.06
CA LYS A 83 -1.78 23.70 3.44
C LYS A 83 -0.55 24.05 2.63
N TYR A 84 -0.72 24.91 1.63
CA TYR A 84 0.39 25.50 0.90
C TYR A 84 0.15 26.99 0.62
N VAL A 85 1.24 27.73 0.46
CA VAL A 85 1.22 29.15 0.08
C VAL A 85 2.30 29.38 -0.97
N ILE A 86 2.00 30.21 -1.97
CA ILE A 86 3.00 30.71 -2.91
C ILE A 86 3.27 32.17 -2.60
N THR A 87 4.54 32.54 -2.50
CA THR A 87 4.98 33.92 -2.31
C THR A 87 6.16 34.19 -3.21
N GLY A 88 5.99 35.04 -4.22
CA GLY A 88 7.01 35.26 -5.26
C GLY A 88 7.39 33.94 -5.94
N ASN A 89 8.67 33.60 -5.91
CA ASN A 89 9.22 32.34 -6.45
C ASN A 89 9.33 31.22 -5.40
N SER A 90 8.61 31.30 -4.29
CA SER A 90 8.67 30.31 -3.21
C SER A 90 7.35 29.59 -3.02
N LEU A 91 7.41 28.27 -2.95
CA LEU A 91 6.32 27.38 -2.57
C LEU A 91 6.55 26.94 -1.11
N LYS A 92 5.70 27.39 -0.20
CA LYS A 92 5.70 26.97 1.20
C LYS A 92 4.71 25.83 1.37
N VAL A 93 5.17 24.66 1.78
CA VAL A 93 4.34 23.48 2.05
C VAL A 93 4.36 23.17 3.54
N TYR A 94 3.20 23.22 4.18
CA TYR A 94 3.10 22.95 5.61
C TYR A 94 3.20 21.45 5.87
N SER A 95 4.08 21.06 6.81
CA SER A 95 4.18 19.69 7.30
C SER A 95 3.47 19.57 8.65
N PRO A 96 2.40 18.74 8.76
CA PRO A 96 1.71 18.49 10.02
C PRO A 96 2.64 17.90 11.10
N GLU A 97 3.67 17.16 10.70
CA GLU A 97 4.64 16.55 11.61
C GLU A 97 5.51 17.61 12.29
N LYS A 98 6.13 18.49 11.50
CA LYS A 98 7.06 19.53 11.98
C LYS A 98 6.35 20.72 12.61
N LYS A 99 5.03 20.84 12.41
CA LYS A 99 4.25 22.07 12.69
C LYS A 99 4.88 23.32 12.06
N ALA A 100 5.54 23.15 10.92
CA ALA A 100 6.28 24.18 10.21
C ALA A 100 6.10 24.03 8.69
N ALA A 101 6.49 25.04 7.93
CA ALA A 101 6.49 24.97 6.47
C ALA A 101 7.90 24.72 5.94
N ASP A 102 8.03 23.75 5.04
CA ASP A 102 9.21 23.60 4.19
C ASP A 102 9.09 24.63 3.05
N ILE A 103 10.17 25.35 2.77
CA ILE A 103 10.21 26.41 1.75
C ILE A 103 10.99 25.88 0.54
N LEU A 104 10.30 25.75 -0.59
CA LEU A 104 10.86 25.27 -1.84
C LEU A 104 10.94 26.41 -2.84
N LYS A 105 12.10 26.57 -3.49
CA LYS A 105 12.24 27.53 -4.60
C LYS A 105 11.54 26.98 -5.83
N ILE A 106 10.70 27.78 -6.46
CA ILE A 106 10.06 27.52 -7.75
C ILE A 106 11.03 28.01 -8.83
N TYR A 107 11.67 27.08 -9.52
CA TYR A 107 12.54 27.36 -10.67
C TYR A 107 11.74 27.51 -11.97
N LYS A 108 10.63 26.76 -12.09
CA LYS A 108 9.72 26.83 -13.22
C LYS A 108 8.32 26.42 -12.77
N LEU A 109 7.31 27.17 -13.20
CA LEU A 109 5.92 26.78 -13.08
C LEU A 109 5.15 27.19 -14.34
N SER A 110 4.68 26.19 -15.06
CA SER A 110 3.94 26.32 -16.32
C SER A 110 2.70 25.44 -16.29
N LYS A 111 1.98 25.36 -17.42
CA LYS A 111 0.79 24.50 -17.51
C LYS A 111 1.13 23.02 -17.38
N ASP A 112 2.33 22.57 -17.73
CA ASP A 112 2.68 21.15 -17.82
C ASP A 112 3.95 20.77 -17.05
N SER A 113 4.75 21.75 -16.62
CA SER A 113 6.00 21.53 -15.91
C SER A 113 6.09 22.38 -14.62
N LEU A 114 6.49 21.71 -13.54
CA LEU A 114 6.81 22.29 -12.23
C LEU A 114 8.22 21.84 -11.85
N ILE A 115 9.11 22.79 -11.55
CA ILE A 115 10.47 22.51 -11.08
C ILE A 115 10.64 23.23 -9.75
N ILE A 116 10.83 22.45 -8.69
CA ILE A 116 10.99 22.94 -7.31
C ILE A 116 12.20 22.29 -6.66
N GLY A 117 12.75 22.95 -5.64
CA GLY A 117 13.86 22.37 -4.89
C GLY A 117 14.48 23.29 -3.86
N ILE A 118 15.57 22.84 -3.27
CA ILE A 118 16.38 23.54 -2.27
C ILE A 118 17.81 23.56 -2.79
N ASP A 119 18.43 24.73 -2.83
CA ASP A 119 19.81 24.93 -3.29
C ASP A 119 20.09 24.24 -4.64
N GLU A 120 21.01 23.28 -4.66
CA GLU A 120 21.45 22.56 -5.86
C GLU A 120 20.55 21.37 -6.22
N GLU A 121 19.62 20.97 -5.34
CA GLU A 121 18.67 19.89 -5.62
C GLU A 121 17.45 20.42 -6.35
N LYS A 122 17.07 19.76 -7.45
CA LYS A 122 15.88 20.10 -8.23
C LYS A 122 15.05 18.85 -8.51
N ILE A 123 13.76 18.95 -8.27
CA ILE A 123 12.79 17.91 -8.58
C ILE A 123 11.91 18.44 -9.71
N ILE A 124 11.83 17.66 -10.78
CA ILE A 124 11.06 17.97 -11.97
C ILE A 124 9.78 17.16 -11.93
N PHE A 125 8.65 17.86 -11.98
CA PHE A 125 7.32 17.30 -12.06
C PHE A 125 6.69 17.62 -13.42
N ALA A 126 5.94 16.64 -13.93
CA ALA A 126 5.04 16.83 -15.05
C ALA A 126 3.59 16.82 -14.55
N ARG A 127 2.72 17.54 -15.28
CA ARG A 127 1.28 17.47 -15.02
C ARG A 127 0.80 16.03 -15.20
N TYR A 128 0.09 15.56 -14.19
CA TYR A 128 -0.48 14.22 -14.16
C TYR A 128 -2.00 14.32 -14.32
N LYS A 129 -2.59 13.36 -15.04
CA LYS A 129 -4.03 13.20 -15.13
C LYS A 129 -4.35 11.75 -14.81
N SER A 130 -4.89 11.50 -13.61
CA SER A 130 -5.44 10.19 -13.27
C SER A 130 -6.90 10.12 -13.68
N TYR A 131 -7.29 8.96 -14.19
CA TYR A 131 -8.68 8.59 -14.38
C TYR A 131 -8.95 7.36 -13.52
N VAL A 132 -10.02 7.39 -12.73
CA VAL A 132 -10.46 6.22 -11.97
C VAL A 132 -11.13 5.26 -12.95
N ASN A 133 -10.56 4.07 -13.14
CA ASN A 133 -11.16 3.04 -13.97
C ASN A 133 -12.52 2.63 -13.41
N GLN A 134 -13.58 2.68 -14.21
CA GLN A 134 -14.94 2.32 -13.78
C GLN A 134 -15.10 0.83 -13.43
N SER A 135 -14.16 -0.02 -13.86
CA SER A 135 -14.11 -1.44 -13.55
C SER A 135 -12.65 -1.91 -13.50
N PRO A 136 -12.30 -2.91 -12.68
CA PRO A 136 -13.15 -3.59 -11.71
C PRO A 136 -13.48 -2.75 -10.47
N GLU A 137 -14.67 -2.97 -9.90
CA GLU A 137 -14.90 -2.73 -8.47
C GLU A 137 -14.60 -4.01 -7.69
N PHE A 138 -14.11 -3.85 -6.46
CA PHE A 138 -13.68 -4.96 -5.63
C PHE A 138 -14.68 -5.24 -4.51
N ASP A 139 -14.84 -6.52 -4.18
CA ASP A 139 -15.60 -6.95 -3.01
C ASP A 139 -14.77 -6.82 -1.74
N ARG A 140 -13.45 -6.96 -1.85
CA ARG A 140 -12.51 -6.88 -0.74
C ARG A 140 -11.12 -6.50 -1.22
N ILE A 141 -10.41 -5.76 -0.38
CA ILE A 141 -8.98 -5.48 -0.53
C ILE A 141 -8.28 -5.98 0.72
N VAL A 142 -7.23 -6.78 0.53
CA VAL A 142 -6.41 -7.33 1.60
C VAL A 142 -4.98 -6.86 1.43
N LEU A 143 -4.42 -6.24 2.45
CA LEU A 143 -3.03 -5.81 2.47
C LEU A 143 -2.27 -6.52 3.60
N SER A 144 -1.04 -6.92 3.34
CA SER A 144 -0.13 -7.43 4.37
C SER A 144 1.28 -6.91 4.14
N THR A 145 2.03 -6.69 5.21
CA THR A 145 3.42 -6.21 5.17
C THR A 145 4.35 -7.19 5.87
N THR A 146 5.60 -7.29 5.44
CA THR A 146 6.66 -7.98 6.20
C THR A 146 7.38 -7.01 7.13
N GLY A 147 8.24 -7.54 8.01
CA GLY A 147 9.24 -6.71 8.67
C GLY A 147 10.35 -6.29 7.69
N CYS A 148 11.25 -5.46 8.19
CA CYS A 148 12.50 -5.01 7.56
C CYS A 148 13.59 -4.99 8.65
N TYR A 149 14.83 -4.58 8.34
CA TYR A 149 15.90 -4.48 9.37
C TYR A 149 15.69 -3.32 10.37
N GLY A 150 14.60 -2.57 10.23
CA GLY A 150 14.18 -1.51 11.15
C GLY A 150 12.72 -1.63 11.57
N GLU A 151 12.06 -0.50 11.78
CA GLU A 151 10.74 -0.41 12.40
C GLU A 151 9.57 -0.47 11.40
N CYS A 152 9.70 -1.26 10.34
CA CYS A 152 8.60 -1.43 9.38
C CYS A 152 7.45 -2.20 10.05
N PRO A 153 6.22 -1.66 10.10
CA PRO A 153 5.10 -2.36 10.71
C PRO A 153 4.83 -3.67 9.98
N SER A 154 4.92 -4.80 10.69
CA SER A 154 4.41 -6.09 10.23
C SER A 154 2.94 -6.20 10.63
N MET A 155 2.06 -6.19 9.63
CA MET A 155 0.62 -6.21 9.87
C MET A 155 -0.16 -6.81 8.70
N LYS A 156 -1.45 -7.03 8.94
CA LYS A 156 -2.42 -7.51 7.96
C LYS A 156 -3.70 -6.69 8.13
N ILE A 157 -4.30 -6.22 7.05
CA ILE A 157 -5.58 -5.53 7.06
C ILE A 157 -6.44 -6.00 5.89
N SER A 158 -7.71 -6.24 6.15
CA SER A 158 -8.71 -6.69 5.19
C SER A 158 -9.94 -5.83 5.33
N ILE A 159 -10.46 -5.32 4.22
CA ILE A 159 -11.68 -4.52 4.20
C ILE A 159 -12.55 -4.96 3.04
N ASP A 160 -13.82 -5.23 3.31
CA ASP A 160 -14.79 -5.57 2.28
C ASP A 160 -15.78 -4.45 1.95
N LYS A 161 -16.53 -4.64 0.86
CA LYS A 161 -17.51 -3.69 0.32
C LYS A 161 -18.65 -3.35 1.27
N THR A 162 -18.85 -4.14 2.33
CA THR A 162 -19.84 -3.84 3.37
C THR A 162 -19.30 -2.84 4.39
N GLY A 163 -17.98 -2.63 4.40
CA GLY A 163 -17.26 -1.78 5.34
C GLY A 163 -16.62 -2.55 6.49
N LEU A 164 -16.80 -3.88 6.57
CA LEU A 164 -16.16 -4.69 7.61
C LEU A 164 -14.65 -4.63 7.45
N LEU A 165 -13.98 -4.19 8.51
CA LEU A 165 -12.53 -4.08 8.60
C LEU A 165 -12.00 -5.09 9.61
N LEU A 166 -11.03 -5.88 9.18
CA LEU A 166 -10.26 -6.78 10.03
C LEU A 166 -8.79 -6.36 9.99
N PHE A 167 -8.20 -6.14 11.17
CA PHE A 167 -6.81 -5.73 11.32
C PHE A 167 -6.09 -6.70 12.26
N GLN A 168 -4.87 -7.09 11.88
CA GLN A 168 -3.95 -7.83 12.73
C GLN A 168 -2.59 -7.11 12.74
N GLY A 169 -2.22 -6.56 13.88
CA GLY A 169 -0.87 -6.02 14.11
C GLY A 169 0.02 -7.08 14.74
N ASP A 170 1.21 -7.29 14.16
CA ASP A 170 2.20 -8.25 14.69
C ASP A 170 3.35 -7.51 15.42
N SER A 171 4.03 -6.57 14.75
CA SER A 171 5.14 -5.77 15.31
C SER A 171 5.19 -4.36 14.70
N TYR A 172 5.84 -3.41 15.39
CA TYR A 172 5.98 -2.00 15.01
C TYR A 172 4.69 -1.29 14.59
N THR A 173 3.55 -1.73 15.14
CA THR A 173 2.24 -1.13 14.97
C THR A 173 1.76 -0.55 16.29
N THR A 174 0.96 0.53 16.22
CA THR A 174 0.33 1.14 17.41
C THR A 174 -0.65 0.23 18.15
N LYS A 175 -1.03 -0.94 17.59
CA LYS A 175 -1.95 -1.93 18.18
C LYS A 175 -1.51 -3.35 17.80
N ILE A 176 -1.25 -4.20 18.78
CA ILE A 176 -0.82 -5.60 18.60
C ILE A 176 -1.97 -6.56 18.89
N GLY A 177 -2.13 -7.58 18.04
CA GLY A 177 -3.22 -8.55 18.09
C GLY A 177 -4.27 -8.31 17.01
N VAL A 178 -5.42 -8.99 17.13
CA VAL A 178 -6.48 -8.93 16.14
C VAL A 178 -7.63 -8.03 16.59
N TYR A 179 -8.09 -7.20 15.67
CA TYR A 179 -9.10 -6.18 15.88
C TYR A 179 -10.08 -6.15 14.72
N GLN A 180 -11.32 -5.80 15.01
CA GLN A 180 -12.34 -5.51 14.01
C GLN A 180 -12.83 -4.07 14.14
N SER A 181 -13.29 -3.53 13.02
CA SER A 181 -14.00 -2.25 12.96
C SER A 181 -14.97 -2.25 11.78
N SER A 182 -15.63 -1.13 11.57
CA SER A 182 -16.44 -0.87 10.38
C SER A 182 -16.15 0.52 9.84
N ILE A 183 -16.13 0.65 8.52
CA ILE A 183 -16.01 1.92 7.82
C ILE A 183 -17.22 2.16 6.93
N SER A 184 -17.44 3.41 6.52
CA SER A 184 -18.51 3.71 5.57
C SER A 184 -18.20 3.14 4.19
N LYS A 185 -19.25 2.79 3.44
CA LYS A 185 -19.15 2.41 2.01
C LYS A 185 -18.46 3.50 1.18
N ALA A 186 -18.69 4.77 1.51
CA ALA A 186 -18.03 5.90 0.86
C ALA A 186 -16.51 5.91 1.11
N LEU A 187 -16.06 5.58 2.32
CA LEU A 187 -14.62 5.46 2.61
C LEU A 187 -14.02 4.24 1.90
N TYR A 188 -14.70 3.09 1.91
CA TYR A 188 -14.28 1.94 1.13
C TYR A 188 -14.16 2.27 -0.36
N LYS A 189 -15.16 2.98 -0.93
CA LYS A 189 -15.13 3.45 -2.31
C LYS A 189 -13.89 4.31 -2.59
N LYS A 190 -13.59 5.29 -1.73
CA LYS A 190 -12.38 6.12 -1.86
C LYS A 190 -11.09 5.30 -1.83
N LEU A 191 -11.01 4.29 -0.96
CA LEU A 191 -9.85 3.41 -0.85
C LEU A 191 -9.68 2.50 -2.07
N GLN A 192 -10.75 1.91 -2.63
CA GLN A 192 -10.60 1.14 -3.87
C GLN A 192 -10.33 2.04 -5.07
N ASP A 193 -10.94 3.23 -5.12
CA ASP A 193 -10.76 4.17 -6.22
C ASP A 193 -9.30 4.68 -6.30
N SER A 194 -8.59 4.79 -5.17
CA SER A 194 -7.16 5.14 -5.17
C SER A 194 -6.30 4.07 -5.84
N PHE A 195 -6.66 2.79 -5.76
CA PHE A 195 -6.02 1.73 -6.53
C PHE A 195 -6.52 1.66 -7.98
N ARG A 196 -7.75 2.06 -8.26
CA ARG A 196 -8.33 2.00 -9.62
C ARG A 196 -7.83 3.09 -10.56
N VAL A 197 -6.95 4.00 -10.11
CA VAL A 197 -6.25 4.92 -11.01
C VAL A 197 -5.18 4.23 -11.85
N ILE A 198 -4.75 3.03 -11.48
CA ILE A 198 -3.80 2.21 -12.27
C ILE A 198 -4.54 1.18 -13.13
N ASP A 199 -4.00 0.90 -14.32
CA ASP A 199 -4.47 -0.19 -15.16
C ASP A 199 -3.95 -1.54 -14.66
N PHE A 200 -4.84 -2.33 -14.07
CA PHE A 200 -4.57 -3.67 -13.55
C PHE A 200 -4.06 -4.66 -14.61
N LYS A 201 -4.31 -4.42 -15.91
CA LYS A 201 -3.78 -5.26 -17.00
C LYS A 201 -2.26 -5.12 -17.13
N THR A 202 -1.76 -3.90 -16.95
CA THR A 202 -0.32 -3.58 -17.04
C THR A 202 0.43 -3.79 -15.72
N LEU A 203 -0.30 -3.82 -14.60
CA LEU A 203 0.26 -4.00 -13.28
C LEU A 203 0.83 -5.43 -13.13
N LYS A 204 2.13 -5.56 -12.89
CA LYS A 204 2.78 -6.85 -12.65
C LYS A 204 2.35 -7.40 -11.29
N SER A 205 2.42 -8.72 -11.13
CA SER A 205 2.13 -9.36 -9.83
C SER A 205 3.30 -9.26 -8.85
N LYS A 206 4.51 -8.92 -9.31
CA LYS A 206 5.70 -8.77 -8.49
C LYS A 206 6.57 -7.61 -8.97
N TYR A 207 6.98 -6.80 -8.00
CA TYR A 207 7.94 -5.72 -8.08
C TYR A 207 8.98 -5.94 -6.99
N SER A 208 10.25 -5.79 -7.32
CA SER A 208 11.35 -6.02 -6.39
C SER A 208 12.46 -5.04 -6.62
N ALA A 209 12.83 -4.33 -5.58
CA ALA A 209 14.07 -3.62 -5.51
C ALA A 209 15.27 -4.56 -5.67
N ASN A 210 16.42 -3.99 -6.03
CA ASN A 210 17.70 -4.69 -6.17
C ASN A 210 18.61 -4.53 -4.93
N TRP A 211 18.07 -4.05 -3.81
CA TRP A 211 18.73 -3.98 -2.50
C TRP A 211 18.07 -4.96 -1.51
N THR A 212 18.66 -5.14 -0.33
CA THR A 212 18.15 -6.01 0.74
C THR A 212 17.48 -5.21 1.87
N ASP A 213 16.95 -5.92 2.87
CA ASP A 213 16.53 -5.36 4.16
C ASP A 213 15.31 -4.42 4.17
N ASP A 214 14.62 -4.31 3.04
CA ASP A 214 13.35 -3.59 2.94
C ASP A 214 12.12 -4.47 3.24
N GLU A 215 10.95 -3.88 3.38
CA GLU A 215 9.71 -4.62 3.52
C GLU A 215 9.10 -5.04 2.18
N THR A 216 8.32 -6.12 2.20
CA THR A 216 7.37 -6.45 1.14
C THR A 216 5.97 -6.03 1.55
N ILE A 217 5.33 -5.20 0.73
CA ILE A 217 3.89 -4.93 0.80
C ILE A 217 3.19 -5.81 -0.22
N SER A 218 2.24 -6.61 0.24
CA SER A 218 1.42 -7.47 -0.61
C SER A 218 -0.03 -7.03 -0.56
N VAL A 219 -0.67 -6.82 -1.70
CA VAL A 219 -2.08 -6.45 -1.81
C VAL A 219 -2.81 -7.43 -2.72
N SER A 220 -3.89 -8.02 -2.20
CA SER A 220 -4.80 -8.90 -2.94
C SER A 220 -6.17 -8.23 -3.09
N PHE A 221 -6.70 -8.25 -4.31
CA PHE A 221 -7.99 -7.69 -4.67
C PHE A 221 -8.95 -8.83 -5.00
N ILE A 222 -10.12 -8.82 -4.38
CA ILE A 222 -11.13 -9.86 -4.54
C ILE A 222 -12.30 -9.30 -5.34
N LYS A 223 -12.78 -10.07 -6.31
CA LYS A 223 -13.97 -9.75 -7.10
C LYS A 223 -14.79 -11.01 -7.37
N ASN A 224 -16.09 -10.92 -7.15
CA ASN A 224 -17.05 -12.02 -7.23
C ASN A 224 -16.60 -13.24 -6.40
N GLY A 225 -16.04 -13.00 -5.22
CA GLY A 225 -15.52 -14.05 -4.34
C GLY A 225 -14.16 -14.65 -4.72
N HIS A 226 -13.60 -14.31 -5.89
CA HIS A 226 -12.33 -14.82 -6.40
C HIS A 226 -11.19 -13.82 -6.30
N ILE A 227 -9.94 -14.30 -6.27
CA ILE A 227 -8.77 -13.43 -6.32
C ILE A 227 -8.64 -12.87 -7.75
N TYR A 228 -8.85 -11.56 -7.89
CA TYR A 228 -8.75 -10.85 -9.16
C TYR A 228 -7.31 -10.50 -9.50
N LYS A 229 -6.55 -10.02 -8.50
CA LYS A 229 -5.14 -9.65 -8.64
C LYS A 229 -4.45 -9.73 -7.29
N THR A 230 -3.22 -10.23 -7.28
CA THR A 230 -2.27 -10.01 -6.18
C THR A 230 -1.03 -9.30 -6.70
N VAL A 231 -0.54 -8.34 -5.93
CA VAL A 231 0.68 -7.58 -6.22
C VAL A 231 1.59 -7.62 -4.99
N ASN A 232 2.82 -8.08 -5.17
CA ASN A 232 3.90 -7.95 -4.20
C ASN A 232 4.82 -6.82 -4.61
N ASP A 233 5.07 -5.89 -3.70
CA ASP A 233 5.98 -4.77 -3.89
C ASP A 233 7.05 -4.79 -2.79
N TYR A 234 8.23 -5.25 -3.14
CA TYR A 234 9.40 -5.24 -2.27
C TYR A 234 10.22 -3.97 -2.50
N GLY A 235 10.39 -3.16 -1.46
CA GLY A 235 11.10 -1.87 -1.50
C GLY A 235 10.35 -0.70 -2.15
N GLY A 236 9.03 -0.83 -2.28
CA GLY A 236 8.17 0.26 -2.77
C GLY A 236 8.48 0.69 -4.21
N VAL A 237 8.89 -0.25 -5.07
CA VAL A 237 9.30 0.01 -6.47
C VAL A 237 8.18 -0.27 -7.48
N ALA A 238 6.96 -0.61 -7.03
CA ALA A 238 5.79 -0.64 -7.90
C ALA A 238 5.50 0.77 -8.49
N PRO A 239 4.65 0.86 -9.54
CA PRO A 239 4.28 2.16 -10.12
C PRO A 239 3.77 3.13 -9.05
N ALA A 240 4.14 4.40 -9.17
CA ALA A 240 3.87 5.44 -8.16
C ALA A 240 2.41 5.48 -7.72
N GLU A 241 1.49 5.35 -8.67
CA GLU A 241 0.05 5.30 -8.44
C GLU A 241 -0.36 4.21 -7.44
N PHE A 242 0.26 3.05 -7.54
CA PHE A 242 0.03 1.93 -6.62
C PHE A 242 0.65 2.21 -5.25
N THR A 243 1.87 2.77 -5.22
CA THR A 243 2.56 3.09 -3.96
C THR A 243 1.94 4.26 -3.20
N TRP A 244 1.25 5.16 -3.89
CA TRP A 244 0.45 6.23 -3.30
C TRP A 244 -0.86 5.73 -2.69
N ALA A 245 -1.39 4.61 -3.17
CA ALA A 245 -2.69 4.10 -2.75
C ALA A 245 -2.61 3.33 -1.42
N TYR A 246 -1.57 2.51 -1.23
CA TYR A 246 -1.51 1.63 -0.06
C TYR A 246 -1.33 2.32 1.31
N PRO A 247 -0.74 3.52 1.49
CA PRO A 247 -0.56 4.09 2.83
C PRO A 247 -1.90 4.36 3.53
N ALA A 248 -2.87 4.90 2.79
CA ALA A 248 -4.21 5.16 3.33
C ALA A 248 -4.89 3.88 3.82
N LEU A 249 -4.71 2.76 3.11
CA LEU A 249 -5.21 1.44 3.52
C LEU A 249 -4.41 0.88 4.71
N ARG A 250 -3.07 0.85 4.58
CA ARG A 250 -2.13 0.30 5.57
C ARG A 250 -2.33 0.90 6.96
N TYR A 251 -2.53 2.21 7.04
CA TYR A 251 -2.63 2.92 8.31
C TYR A 251 -4.07 3.24 8.73
N LEU A 252 -5.08 2.76 8.00
CA LEU A 252 -6.48 3.02 8.32
C LEU A 252 -6.86 2.59 9.73
N TYR A 253 -6.25 1.51 10.24
CA TYR A 253 -6.49 0.99 11.60
C TYR A 253 -6.20 2.05 12.69
N GLN A 254 -5.36 3.05 12.41
CA GLN A 254 -5.05 4.15 13.35
C GLN A 254 -6.16 5.21 13.41
N LYS A 255 -7.10 5.20 12.46
CA LYS A 255 -8.13 6.24 12.27
C LYS A 255 -9.55 5.74 12.54
N VAL A 256 -9.70 4.49 12.94
CA VAL A 256 -11.00 3.84 13.18
C VAL A 256 -11.09 3.34 14.62
N ASN A 257 -12.32 3.19 15.11
CA ASN A 257 -12.54 2.62 16.43
C ASN A 257 -12.38 1.10 16.38
N LEU A 258 -11.23 0.61 16.84
CA LEU A 258 -10.89 -0.81 16.85
C LEU A 258 -11.44 -1.53 18.08
N LYS A 259 -12.14 -2.65 17.86
CA LYS A 259 -12.56 -3.58 18.92
C LYS A 259 -11.67 -4.82 18.87
N LYS A 260 -10.96 -5.11 19.97
CA LYS A 260 -10.14 -6.32 20.07
C LYS A 260 -11.03 -7.55 19.95
N VAL A 261 -10.57 -8.54 19.19
CA VAL A 261 -11.27 -9.81 19.02
C VAL A 261 -10.30 -10.96 19.20
N GLN A 262 -10.79 -12.05 19.76
CA GLN A 262 -10.05 -13.29 19.81
C GLN A 262 -10.46 -14.15 18.61
N TYR A 263 -9.50 -14.46 17.75
CA TYR A 263 -9.68 -15.51 16.74
C TYR A 263 -8.79 -16.68 17.10
N HIS A 264 -9.42 -17.78 17.47
CA HIS A 264 -8.72 -19.05 17.57
C HIS A 264 -8.50 -19.59 16.16
N THR A 265 -7.24 -19.87 15.81
CA THR A 265 -6.96 -20.55 14.55
C THR A 265 -7.47 -21.98 14.67
N LEU A 266 -8.35 -22.41 13.76
CA LEU A 266 -8.82 -23.81 13.70
C LEU A 266 -7.64 -24.79 13.57
N LEU A 267 -6.53 -24.32 13.00
CA LEU A 267 -5.34 -25.08 12.73
C LEU A 267 -4.33 -25.09 13.88
N GLY A 268 -4.43 -24.18 14.86
CA GLY A 268 -3.53 -24.13 16.02
C GLY A 268 -2.10 -23.68 15.71
N GLY A 269 -1.90 -22.91 14.63
CA GLY A 269 -0.57 -22.43 14.22
C GLY A 269 -0.63 -21.49 13.01
N TYR A 270 0.54 -21.22 12.42
CA TYR A 270 0.73 -20.35 11.26
C TYR A 270 0.72 -21.15 9.96
N ILE A 271 -0.13 -20.75 9.02
CA ILE A 271 -0.20 -21.36 7.69
C ILE A 271 1.06 -20.99 6.90
N SER A 272 1.74 -21.99 6.34
CA SER A 272 2.87 -21.78 5.44
C SER A 272 2.49 -20.92 4.23
N ARG A 273 3.44 -20.09 3.77
CA ARG A 273 3.36 -19.44 2.45
C ARG A 273 3.65 -20.40 1.29
N ARG A 274 3.98 -21.66 1.57
CA ARG A 274 4.28 -22.68 0.56
C ARG A 274 3.16 -23.68 0.46
N ILE A 275 2.54 -23.73 -0.71
CA ILE A 275 1.67 -24.83 -1.12
C ILE A 275 2.54 -25.83 -1.88
N LYS A 276 2.43 -27.11 -1.57
CA LYS A 276 3.32 -28.15 -2.09
C LYS A 276 2.53 -29.17 -2.91
N LYS A 277 3.14 -29.69 -3.98
CA LYS A 277 2.61 -30.74 -4.86
C LYS A 277 3.75 -31.61 -5.36
N GLY A 278 3.85 -32.83 -4.83
CA GLY A 278 5.02 -33.70 -5.08
C GLY A 278 6.33 -32.99 -4.72
N ASN A 279 7.25 -32.88 -5.68
CA ASN A 279 8.54 -32.17 -5.53
C ASN A 279 8.49 -30.69 -5.96
N LYS A 280 7.29 -30.12 -6.11
CA LYS A 280 7.08 -28.72 -6.48
C LYS A 280 6.48 -27.92 -5.33
N ILE A 281 6.80 -26.64 -5.30
CA ILE A 281 6.22 -25.66 -4.40
C ILE A 281 5.74 -24.41 -5.14
N LEU A 282 4.67 -23.85 -4.61
CA LEU A 282 4.09 -22.58 -5.01
C LEU A 282 4.21 -21.64 -3.80
N ASP A 283 5.08 -20.63 -3.92
CA ASP A 283 5.21 -19.58 -2.91
C ASP A 283 4.10 -18.55 -3.15
N ILE A 284 3.19 -18.41 -2.18
CA ILE A 284 2.09 -17.45 -2.21
C ILE A 284 2.38 -16.22 -1.35
N SER A 285 1.66 -15.15 -1.63
CA SER A 285 1.79 -13.87 -0.95
C SER A 285 1.33 -13.89 0.50
N LYS A 286 1.85 -12.97 1.32
CA LYS A 286 1.40 -12.82 2.73
C LYS A 286 -0.08 -12.40 2.82
N SER A 287 -0.56 -11.56 1.89
CA SER A 287 -1.98 -11.18 1.81
C SER A 287 -2.87 -12.36 1.42
N GLU A 288 -2.39 -13.27 0.58
CA GLU A 288 -3.11 -14.49 0.17
C GLU A 288 -3.17 -15.50 1.32
N VAL A 289 -2.10 -15.68 2.09
CA VAL A 289 -2.15 -16.51 3.32
C VAL A 289 -3.15 -15.94 4.32
N TYR A 290 -3.17 -14.62 4.50
CA TYR A 290 -4.14 -13.99 5.39
C TYR A 290 -5.58 -14.21 4.92
N LEU A 291 -5.81 -14.04 3.62
CA LEU A 291 -7.09 -14.29 2.98
C LEU A 291 -7.53 -15.77 3.12
N LEU A 292 -6.61 -16.72 2.91
CA LEU A 292 -6.88 -18.15 3.12
C LEU A 292 -7.29 -18.43 4.57
N ASN A 293 -6.59 -17.85 5.55
CA ASN A 293 -6.95 -18.01 6.96
C ASN A 293 -8.36 -17.46 7.26
N GLU A 294 -8.73 -16.33 6.66
CA GLU A 294 -10.09 -15.80 6.76
C GLU A 294 -11.14 -16.75 6.16
N TYR A 295 -10.87 -17.31 4.98
CA TYR A 295 -11.78 -18.25 4.33
C TYR A 295 -11.92 -19.55 5.11
N LEU A 296 -10.81 -20.11 5.62
CA LEU A 296 -10.85 -21.30 6.48
C LEU A 296 -11.67 -21.08 7.76
N ARG A 297 -11.60 -19.88 8.34
CA ARG A 297 -12.39 -19.53 9.53
C ARG A 297 -13.90 -19.43 9.22
N LYS A 298 -14.26 -18.97 8.02
CA LYS A 298 -15.66 -18.76 7.60
C LYS A 298 -16.25 -19.96 6.85
N GLY A 299 -15.41 -20.90 6.43
CA GLY A 299 -15.77 -22.05 5.61
C GLY A 299 -16.68 -23.04 6.34
N LYS A 300 -17.38 -23.86 5.56
CA LYS A 300 -18.29 -24.88 6.09
C LYS A 300 -17.50 -26.11 6.49
N ILE A 301 -17.69 -26.58 7.73
CA ILE A 301 -17.11 -27.85 8.18
C ILE A 301 -17.89 -29.01 7.55
N ILE A 302 -17.16 -29.94 6.94
CA ILE A 302 -17.65 -31.19 6.36
C ILE A 302 -16.89 -32.34 7.05
N LEU A 303 -17.63 -33.32 7.55
CA LEU A 303 -17.05 -34.50 8.19
C LEU A 303 -16.82 -35.61 7.15
N GLY A 304 -15.69 -36.31 7.26
CA GLY A 304 -15.42 -37.54 6.48
C GLY A 304 -14.97 -37.37 5.03
N LYS A 305 -15.00 -36.15 4.45
CA LYS A 305 -14.45 -35.92 3.11
C LYS A 305 -12.94 -35.80 3.17
N VAL A 306 -12.20 -36.75 2.64
CA VAL A 306 -10.75 -36.63 2.41
C VAL A 306 -10.52 -36.02 1.04
N THR A 307 -9.53 -35.13 0.93
CA THR A 307 -9.11 -34.53 -0.34
C THR A 307 -7.67 -34.91 -0.62
N ASP A 308 -7.26 -34.75 -1.87
CA ASP A 308 -5.89 -34.98 -2.31
C ASP A 308 -5.51 -33.97 -3.40
N GLY A 309 -4.22 -33.68 -3.52
CA GLY A 309 -3.68 -32.79 -4.55
C GLY A 309 -2.52 -31.95 -4.07
N TYR A 310 -2.74 -31.17 -3.01
CA TYR A 310 -1.78 -30.23 -2.44
C TYR A 310 -1.64 -30.44 -0.93
N PHE A 311 -0.50 -30.02 -0.40
CA PHE A 311 -0.28 -29.99 1.05
C PHE A 311 0.32 -28.66 1.51
N ILE A 312 -0.11 -28.22 2.68
CA ILE A 312 0.31 -26.98 3.34
C ILE A 312 0.72 -27.32 4.76
N ASP A 313 1.94 -26.94 5.14
CA ASP A 313 2.43 -27.10 6.50
C ASP A 313 1.90 -25.99 7.41
N ILE A 314 1.65 -26.35 8.67
CA ILE A 314 1.29 -25.43 9.74
C ILE A 314 2.41 -25.42 10.76
N TYR A 315 2.92 -24.24 11.07
CA TYR A 315 4.05 -24.03 11.96
C TYR A 315 3.59 -23.51 13.33
N ASN A 316 4.30 -23.88 14.40
CA ASN A 316 4.17 -23.22 15.69
C ASN A 316 5.03 -21.95 15.76
N ALA A 317 5.06 -21.28 16.92
CA ALA A 317 5.87 -20.09 17.14
C ALA A 317 7.39 -20.34 17.03
N ASP A 318 7.83 -21.58 17.31
CA ASP A 318 9.23 -21.99 17.21
C ASP A 318 9.64 -22.40 15.78
N GLY A 319 8.75 -22.24 14.80
CA GLY A 319 9.01 -22.61 13.40
C GLY A 319 9.00 -24.12 13.13
N LYS A 320 8.47 -24.95 14.03
CA LYS A 320 8.31 -26.40 13.83
C LYS A 320 6.96 -26.72 13.17
N VAL A 321 6.96 -27.65 12.21
CA VAL A 321 5.73 -28.16 11.61
C VAL A 321 4.95 -28.96 12.66
N VAL A 322 3.76 -28.47 13.02
CA VAL A 322 2.87 -29.11 14.00
C VAL A 322 1.66 -29.79 13.36
N LYS A 323 1.33 -29.43 12.12
CA LYS A 323 0.19 -30.02 11.40
C LYS A 323 0.40 -29.90 9.90
N LYS A 324 -0.18 -30.84 9.16
CA LYS A 324 -0.28 -30.81 7.69
C LYS A 324 -1.75 -30.69 7.30
N VAL A 325 -2.02 -29.79 6.37
CA VAL A 325 -3.33 -29.63 5.73
C VAL A 325 -3.22 -30.18 4.32
N ILE A 326 -4.12 -31.11 3.97
CA ILE A 326 -4.25 -31.65 2.62
C ILE A 326 -5.40 -30.91 1.94
N THR A 327 -5.26 -30.57 0.66
CA THR A 327 -6.29 -29.82 -0.05
C THR A 327 -6.28 -30.10 -1.55
N ASP A 328 -7.46 -30.02 -2.18
CA ASP A 328 -7.62 -29.95 -3.65
C ASP A 328 -7.70 -28.50 -4.15
N GLY A 329 -7.58 -27.52 -3.24
CA GLY A 329 -7.68 -26.09 -3.50
C GLY A 329 -9.00 -25.46 -3.09
N ARG A 330 -10.05 -26.25 -2.83
CA ARG A 330 -11.35 -25.78 -2.29
C ARG A 330 -11.67 -26.39 -0.94
N TYR A 331 -11.30 -27.64 -0.74
CA TYR A 331 -11.55 -28.37 0.50
C TYR A 331 -10.23 -28.56 1.23
N TYR A 332 -10.19 -28.24 2.51
CA TYR A 332 -8.97 -28.26 3.33
C TYR A 332 -9.14 -29.23 4.50
N SER A 333 -8.48 -30.37 4.41
CA SER A 333 -8.57 -31.51 5.32
C SER A 333 -7.39 -31.55 6.29
N PHE A 334 -7.67 -31.76 7.58
CA PHE A 334 -6.65 -31.95 8.61
C PHE A 334 -7.18 -32.78 9.79
N ILE A 335 -6.26 -33.35 10.57
CA ILE A 335 -6.62 -34.13 11.76
C ILE A 335 -6.84 -33.19 12.95
N ARG A 336 -7.95 -33.39 13.66
CA ARG A 336 -8.27 -32.74 14.93
C ARG A 336 -8.89 -33.77 15.87
N ASN A 337 -8.30 -33.96 17.06
CA ASN A 337 -8.76 -34.92 18.07
C ASN A 337 -8.98 -36.33 17.48
N GLY A 338 -8.03 -36.81 16.68
CA GLY A 338 -8.09 -38.13 16.03
C GLY A 338 -9.07 -38.28 14.87
N LYS A 339 -9.83 -37.23 14.52
CA LYS A 339 -10.80 -37.25 13.40
C LYS A 339 -10.37 -36.34 12.26
N VAL A 340 -10.68 -36.74 11.03
CA VAL A 340 -10.52 -35.87 9.85
C VAL A 340 -11.61 -34.80 9.86
N VAL A 341 -11.18 -33.55 9.82
CA VAL A 341 -12.03 -32.37 9.65
C VAL A 341 -11.69 -31.74 8.32
N THR A 342 -12.71 -31.45 7.52
CA THR A 342 -12.55 -30.79 6.22
C THR A 342 -13.33 -29.50 6.19
N ILE A 343 -12.71 -28.45 5.66
CA ILE A 343 -13.34 -27.13 5.51
C ILE A 343 -13.53 -26.86 4.02
N ASP A 344 -14.78 -26.65 3.59
CA ASP A 344 -15.11 -26.13 2.26
C ASP A 344 -15.08 -24.60 2.32
N ILE A 345 -14.16 -23.99 1.58
CA ILE A 345 -14.08 -22.53 1.44
C ILE A 345 -14.93 -22.00 0.27
N GLY A 346 -15.55 -22.88 -0.51
CA GLY A 346 -16.54 -22.55 -1.55
C GLY A 346 -15.98 -22.31 -2.96
N PHE A 347 -14.65 -22.24 -3.13
CA PHE A 347 -14.02 -22.00 -4.43
C PHE A 347 -12.58 -22.54 -4.49
N GLU A 348 -12.03 -22.66 -5.69
CA GLU A 348 -10.69 -23.18 -5.98
C GLU A 348 -9.59 -22.14 -5.72
N PHE A 349 -9.21 -21.92 -4.46
CA PHE A 349 -8.21 -20.92 -4.06
C PHE A 349 -6.84 -21.16 -4.69
N VAL A 350 -6.38 -22.42 -4.77
CA VAL A 350 -5.07 -22.73 -5.36
C VAL A 350 -5.03 -22.33 -6.85
N ARG A 351 -6.10 -22.58 -7.60
CA ARG A 351 -6.20 -22.15 -9.01
C ARG A 351 -6.22 -20.63 -9.15
N ASP A 352 -6.80 -19.92 -8.19
CA ASP A 352 -6.82 -18.46 -8.19
C ASP A 352 -5.41 -17.87 -7.98
N VAL A 353 -4.61 -18.42 -7.06
CA VAL A 353 -3.24 -17.94 -6.82
C VAL A 353 -2.25 -18.36 -7.92
N GLU A 354 -2.47 -19.48 -8.61
CA GLU A 354 -1.67 -19.93 -9.77
C GLU A 354 -1.67 -18.92 -10.93
N LYS A 355 -2.64 -18.00 -10.99
CA LYS A 355 -2.67 -16.91 -11.97
C LYS A 355 -1.53 -15.91 -11.79
N PHE A 356 -0.93 -15.85 -10.59
CA PHE A 356 0.04 -14.81 -10.21
C PHE A 356 1.39 -15.38 -9.78
N HIS A 357 1.45 -16.67 -9.46
CA HIS A 357 2.65 -17.36 -8.98
C HIS A 357 2.95 -18.58 -9.83
N GLN A 358 4.20 -19.03 -9.82
CA GLN A 358 4.64 -20.17 -10.61
C GLN A 358 5.14 -21.30 -9.70
N TRP A 359 4.76 -22.52 -10.05
CA TRP A 359 5.33 -23.71 -9.44
C TRP A 359 6.81 -23.84 -9.77
N ARG A 360 7.63 -24.07 -8.76
CA ARG A 360 9.06 -24.35 -8.90
C ARG A 360 9.44 -25.65 -8.22
N LYS A 361 10.52 -26.29 -8.66
CA LYS A 361 11.07 -27.47 -7.98
C LYS A 361 11.59 -27.06 -6.59
N VAL A 362 11.45 -27.98 -5.63
CA VAL A 362 12.09 -27.88 -4.32
C VAL A 362 13.62 -27.90 -4.52
N ILE A 363 14.32 -26.91 -3.98
CA ILE A 363 15.79 -26.86 -3.93
C ILE A 363 16.30 -27.21 -2.53
N GLU A 364 17.60 -27.49 -2.39
CA GLU A 364 18.20 -27.93 -1.12
C GLU A 364 17.98 -26.93 0.03
N ASN A 365 18.06 -25.63 -0.25
CA ASN A 365 17.75 -24.57 0.73
C ASN A 365 16.28 -24.56 1.19
N ASP A 366 15.33 -25.02 0.36
CA ASP A 366 13.94 -25.17 0.80
C ASP A 366 13.80 -26.28 1.86
N ARG A 367 14.75 -27.23 1.91
CA ARG A 367 14.79 -28.29 2.92
C ARG A 367 15.36 -27.78 4.25
N HIS A 368 16.31 -26.85 4.21
CA HIS A 368 16.91 -26.25 5.42
C HIS A 368 16.03 -25.16 6.06
N GLN A 369 15.25 -24.40 5.28
CA GLN A 369 14.22 -23.51 5.82
C GLN A 369 13.01 -24.26 6.43
N LEU A 370 13.01 -25.61 6.43
CA LEU A 370 12.10 -26.42 7.26
C LEU A 370 12.58 -26.53 8.71
N LEU A 371 13.78 -26.04 9.04
CA LEU A 371 14.42 -26.16 10.35
C LEU A 371 14.83 -24.81 10.97
N ALA A 372 14.70 -23.69 10.25
CA ALA A 372 15.14 -22.39 10.73
C ALA A 372 14.17 -21.26 10.31
N SER A 373 13.22 -20.97 11.18
CA SER A 373 12.70 -19.61 11.37
C SER A 373 12.19 -19.49 12.81
N PRO A 374 13.03 -19.07 13.76
CA PRO A 374 12.52 -18.43 14.96
C PRO A 374 12.07 -17.02 14.57
N LEU A 375 10.90 -16.62 15.09
CA LEU A 375 10.57 -15.22 15.30
C LEU A 375 11.56 -14.58 16.28
#